data_AF-A0A453PZY7-F1
#
_entry.id   AF-A0A453PZY7-F1
#
_cell.length_a   1.000
_cell.length_b   1.000
_cell.length_c   1.000
_cell.angle_alpha   90.00
_cell.angle_beta   90.00
_cell.angle_gamma   90.00
#
_symmetry.space_group_name_H-M   'P 1'
#
loop_
_entity.id
_entity.type
_entity.pdbx_description
1 polymer ?
#
loop_
_entity_poly.entity_id
_entity_poly.type
_entity_poly.pdbx_seq_one_letter_code
_entity_poly.pdbx_strand_id
1 'polypeptide(L)'
;TDLFSQKSKRSSFSTSNKVLQLSDEVESLFLKNFAGNDRMVAMKYLNPQRPKNTHMITFLVGLFTGTFVSLFIIYAILAHVSGIFASAGNTAYMEIVYHVFSMFALISLHCFLYGCNLFMWKSTRINQNFIFDFAPNTALTHRDAFLMSASIMCTVVTALVINLFLRNAGASYANAVPGGLIVLSAGLLFCPFNVFYRSTRYCFMRIMRNIIFSPFYKVLMADFFMADQLTSQIPLLRHMEFAACYFMAGSFRANPYETCTNSQQYKHLAYAISFLPYYWRAMQV
;
A
#
# COMPACT_ATOMS: atom_id res chain seq x y z
N THR A 1 -1.09 20.62 27.25
CA THR A 1 -0.52 19.26 27.33
C THR A 1 -0.49 18.76 28.78
N ASP A 2 -0.36 19.65 29.76
CA ASP A 2 -0.29 19.32 31.19
C ASP A 2 -1.59 18.75 31.79
N LEU A 3 -2.75 19.20 31.31
CA LEU A 3 -4.04 18.75 31.81
C LEU A 3 -4.31 17.26 31.51
N PHE A 4 -3.85 16.78 30.35
CA PHE A 4 -3.93 15.37 29.97
C PHE A 4 -2.94 14.51 30.77
N SER A 5 -1.73 15.02 31.00
CA SER A 5 -0.72 14.40 31.87
C SER A 5 -1.23 14.27 33.31
N GLN A 6 -1.88 15.31 33.84
CA GLN A 6 -2.45 15.31 35.19
C GLN A 6 -3.63 14.34 35.34
N LYS A 7 -4.48 14.22 34.31
CA LYS A 7 -5.61 13.30 34.30
C LYS A 7 -5.17 11.84 34.11
N SER A 8 -4.14 11.60 33.30
CA SER A 8 -3.50 10.29 33.15
C SER A 8 -2.89 9.79 34.47
N LYS A 9 -2.11 10.63 35.15
CA LYS A 9 -1.49 10.31 36.46
C LYS A 9 -2.48 9.99 37.57
N ARG A 10 -3.70 10.54 37.51
CA ARG A 10 -4.79 10.28 38.47
C ARG A 10 -5.64 9.06 38.12
N SER A 11 -5.48 8.47 36.93
CA SER A 11 -6.24 7.28 36.56
C SER A 11 -5.76 6.06 37.34
N SER A 12 -6.67 5.16 37.76
CA SER A 12 -6.31 3.98 38.56
C SER A 12 -5.30 3.07 37.85
N PHE A 13 -5.27 3.11 36.52
CA PHE A 13 -4.28 2.41 35.69
C PHE A 13 -2.85 2.93 35.93
N SER A 14 -2.67 4.25 36.10
CA SER A 14 -1.36 4.85 36.37
C SER A 14 -0.97 4.78 37.85
N THR A 15 -1.93 4.72 38.77
CA THR A 15 -1.66 4.72 40.22
C THR A 15 -1.54 3.30 40.79
N SER A 16 -2.06 2.29 40.10
CA SER A 16 -2.01 0.90 40.56
C SER A 16 -0.65 0.27 40.27
N ASN A 17 0.13 0.05 41.33
CA ASN A 17 1.39 -0.70 41.26
C ASN A 17 1.19 -2.20 41.09
N LYS A 18 -0.06 -2.69 40.99
CA LYS A 18 -0.36 -4.13 40.97
C LYS A 18 0.25 -4.83 39.75
N VAL A 19 0.30 -4.16 38.60
CA VAL A 19 0.92 -4.70 37.38
C VAL A 19 2.45 -4.77 37.52
N LEU A 20 3.06 -3.75 38.15
CA LEU A 20 4.50 -3.75 38.42
C LEU A 20 4.87 -4.85 39.43
N GLN A 21 4.08 -4.99 40.51
CA GLN A 21 4.25 -6.06 41.49
C GLN A 21 4.10 -7.44 40.88
N LEU A 22 3.08 -7.66 40.02
CA LEU A 22 2.92 -8.93 39.30
C LEU A 22 4.10 -9.19 38.35
N SER A 23 4.60 -8.16 37.67
CA SER A 23 5.75 -8.29 36.78
C SER A 23 7.01 -8.69 37.54
N ASP A 24 7.27 -8.06 38.70
CA ASP A 24 8.40 -8.38 39.58
C ASP A 24 8.26 -9.80 40.16
N GLU A 25 7.04 -10.21 40.53
CA GLU A 25 6.75 -11.54 41.06
C GLU A 25 7.00 -12.62 39.98
N VAL A 26 6.51 -12.41 38.75
CA VAL A 26 6.78 -13.30 37.60
C VAL A 26 8.27 -13.36 37.28
N GLU A 27 8.98 -12.22 37.30
CA GLU A 27 10.44 -12.19 37.11
C GLU A 27 11.15 -13.04 38.17
N SER A 28 10.80 -12.86 39.44
CA SER A 28 11.43 -13.58 40.57
C SER A 28 11.17 -15.10 40.51
N LEU A 29 9.95 -15.51 40.17
CA LEU A 29 9.59 -16.92 40.00
C LEU A 29 10.30 -17.54 38.80
N PHE A 30 10.43 -16.81 37.69
CA PHE A 30 11.12 -17.29 36.50
C PHE A 30 12.63 -17.43 36.75
N LEU A 31 13.23 -16.49 37.48
CA LEU A 31 14.63 -16.55 37.89
C LEU A 31 14.94 -17.79 38.73
N LYS A 32 14.09 -18.07 39.72
CA LYS A 32 14.27 -19.15 40.67
C LYS A 32 14.06 -20.53 40.05
N ASN A 33 13.05 -20.68 39.20
CA ASN A 33 12.64 -21.99 38.69
C ASN A 33 13.27 -22.35 37.33
N PHE A 34 13.62 -21.36 36.49
CA PHE A 34 14.02 -21.62 35.11
C PHE A 34 15.40 -21.08 34.72
N ALA A 35 15.88 -20.00 35.35
CA ALA A 35 17.13 -19.34 34.94
C ALA A 35 18.31 -19.54 35.91
N GLY A 36 18.15 -20.33 36.98
CA GLY A 36 19.25 -20.59 37.93
C GLY A 36 19.82 -19.32 38.55
N ASN A 37 18.97 -18.32 38.80
CA ASN A 37 19.33 -16.99 39.30
C ASN A 37 20.09 -16.07 38.30
N ASP A 38 20.19 -16.44 37.02
CA ASP A 38 20.77 -15.58 35.98
C ASP A 38 19.73 -14.60 35.39
N ARG A 39 19.90 -13.32 35.73
CA ARG A 39 19.01 -12.24 35.29
C ARG A 39 19.06 -11.96 33.80
N MET A 40 20.22 -12.13 33.16
CA MET A 40 20.33 -11.90 31.72
C MET A 40 19.56 -12.96 30.92
N VAL A 41 19.60 -14.21 31.39
CA VAL A 41 18.87 -15.31 30.76
C VAL A 41 17.36 -15.13 30.94
N ALA A 42 16.90 -14.82 32.16
CA ALA A 42 15.48 -14.57 32.43
C ALA A 42 14.93 -13.41 31.59
N MET A 43 15.64 -12.28 31.53
CA MET A 43 15.21 -11.12 30.76
C MET A 43 15.19 -11.37 29.25
N LYS A 44 15.97 -12.31 28.74
CA LYS A 44 15.90 -12.72 27.34
C LYS A 44 14.58 -13.42 27.00
N TYR A 45 13.99 -14.16 27.94
CA TYR A 45 12.71 -14.86 27.76
C TYR A 45 11.50 -14.01 28.14
N LEU A 46 11.62 -13.18 29.18
CA LEU A 46 10.54 -12.33 29.68
C LEU A 46 10.31 -11.09 28.81
N ASN A 47 11.35 -10.53 28.20
CA ASN A 47 11.16 -9.42 27.28
C ASN A 47 10.39 -9.88 26.03
N PRO A 48 9.41 -9.11 25.55
CA PRO A 48 8.66 -9.44 24.36
C PRO A 48 9.61 -9.59 23.17
N GLN A 49 9.86 -10.83 22.77
CA GLN A 49 10.72 -11.12 21.64
C GLN A 49 10.02 -10.68 20.35
N ARG A 50 10.66 -9.75 19.63
CA ARG A 50 10.22 -9.40 18.28
C ARG A 50 10.27 -10.65 17.39
N PRO A 51 9.25 -10.92 16.56
CA PRO A 51 9.22 -12.13 15.75
C PRO A 51 10.45 -12.24 14.85
N LYS A 52 11.10 -13.41 14.87
CA LYS A 52 12.34 -13.73 14.13
C LYS A 52 12.16 -13.88 12.62
N ASN A 53 10.95 -13.66 12.07
CA ASN A 53 10.61 -13.88 10.64
C ASN A 53 11.27 -12.90 9.64
N THR A 54 12.35 -12.23 10.04
CA THR A 54 13.08 -11.23 9.25
C THR A 54 13.79 -11.81 8.01
N HIS A 55 14.36 -13.02 8.12
CA HIS A 55 15.18 -13.58 7.04
C HIS A 55 14.34 -14.03 5.85
N MET A 56 13.18 -14.66 6.11
CA MET A 56 12.26 -15.11 5.06
C MET A 56 11.71 -13.93 4.25
N ILE A 57 11.36 -12.81 4.90
CA ILE A 57 10.85 -11.62 4.21
C ILE A 57 11.91 -11.05 3.26
N THR A 58 13.17 -10.94 3.72
CA THR A 58 14.27 -10.45 2.86
C THR A 58 14.50 -11.36 1.66
N PHE A 59 14.45 -12.69 1.88
CA PHE A 59 14.54 -13.66 0.79
C PHE A 59 13.39 -13.51 -0.22
N LEU A 60 12.14 -13.37 0.26
CA LEU A 60 10.98 -13.17 -0.60
C LEU A 60 11.08 -11.85 -1.39
N VAL A 61 11.56 -10.77 -0.79
CA VAL A 61 11.83 -9.50 -1.51
C VAL A 61 12.79 -9.76 -2.67
N GLY A 62 13.90 -10.47 -2.43
CA GLY A 62 14.86 -10.85 -3.47
C GLY A 62 14.24 -11.73 -4.56
N LEU A 63 13.43 -12.71 -4.18
CA LEU A 63 12.73 -13.58 -5.11
C LEU A 63 11.76 -12.80 -6.01
N PHE A 64 10.86 -12.01 -5.42
CA PHE A 64 9.89 -11.23 -6.20
C PHE A 64 10.53 -10.18 -7.08
N THR A 65 11.60 -9.51 -6.61
CA THR A 65 12.35 -8.55 -7.43
C THR A 65 13.08 -9.24 -8.58
N GLY A 66 13.72 -10.39 -8.34
CA GLY A 66 14.34 -11.20 -9.39
C GLY A 66 13.33 -11.69 -10.42
N THR A 67 12.21 -12.25 -9.98
CA THR A 67 11.12 -12.69 -10.87
C THR A 67 10.55 -11.53 -11.69
N PHE A 68 10.32 -10.36 -11.08
CA PHE A 68 9.89 -9.17 -11.79
C PHE A 68 10.87 -8.77 -12.92
N VAL A 69 12.18 -8.72 -12.63
CA VAL A 69 13.20 -8.37 -13.63
C VAL A 69 13.22 -9.39 -14.76
N SER A 70 13.19 -10.69 -14.45
CA SER A 70 13.17 -11.75 -15.47
C SER A 70 11.92 -11.69 -16.35
N LEU A 71 10.73 -11.51 -15.75
CA LEU A 71 9.49 -11.38 -16.51
C LEU A 71 9.46 -10.12 -17.36
N PHE A 72 10.06 -9.03 -16.91
CA PHE A 72 10.15 -7.80 -17.68
C PHE A 72 11.03 -7.97 -18.92
N ILE A 73 12.16 -8.68 -18.79
CA ILE A 73 13.02 -9.04 -19.94
C ILE A 73 12.24 -9.90 -20.93
N ILE A 74 11.53 -10.93 -20.44
CA ILE A 74 10.70 -11.80 -21.29
C ILE A 74 9.63 -10.98 -22.02
N TYR A 75 8.94 -10.08 -21.31
CA TYR A 75 7.95 -9.19 -21.89
C TYR A 75 8.55 -8.31 -23.00
N ALA A 76 9.72 -7.70 -22.76
CA ALA A 76 10.40 -6.86 -23.75
C ALA A 76 10.75 -7.63 -25.03
N ILE A 77 11.25 -8.87 -24.89
CA ILE A 77 11.54 -9.75 -26.03
C ILE A 77 10.26 -10.10 -26.79
N LEU A 78 9.22 -10.53 -26.08
CA LEU A 78 7.94 -10.88 -26.70
C LEU A 78 7.28 -9.68 -27.40
N ALA A 79 7.35 -8.49 -26.81
CA ALA A 79 6.81 -7.26 -27.39
C ALA A 79 7.55 -6.88 -28.68
N HIS A 80 8.88 -7.08 -28.73
CA HIS A 80 9.68 -6.84 -29.93
C HIS A 80 9.37 -7.86 -31.03
N VAL A 81 9.32 -9.16 -30.70
CA VAL A 81 9.03 -10.24 -31.67
C VAL A 81 7.61 -10.16 -32.22
N SER A 82 6.63 -9.82 -31.38
CA SER A 82 5.23 -9.70 -31.80
C SER A 82 4.92 -8.44 -32.63
N GLY A 83 5.89 -7.54 -32.83
CA GLY A 83 5.70 -6.34 -33.64
C GLY A 83 4.56 -5.45 -33.15
N ILE A 84 4.25 -5.49 -31.85
CA ILE A 84 3.06 -4.85 -31.27
C ILE A 84 3.05 -3.34 -31.45
N PHE A 85 4.23 -2.72 -31.45
CA PHE A 85 4.41 -1.29 -31.70
C PHE A 85 4.40 -0.93 -33.20
N ALA A 86 4.55 -1.92 -34.10
CA ALA A 86 4.53 -1.73 -35.55
C ALA A 86 3.14 -1.96 -36.17
N SER A 87 2.29 -2.77 -35.54
CA SER A 87 0.93 -3.01 -36.01
C SER A 87 0.00 -1.85 -35.61
N ALA A 88 -0.34 -1.00 -36.58
CA ALA A 88 -1.22 0.18 -36.46
C ALA A 88 -2.69 -0.11 -36.05
N GLY A 89 -3.00 -1.32 -35.57
CA GLY A 89 -4.37 -1.84 -35.54
C GLY A 89 -5.23 -1.52 -34.32
N ASN A 90 -4.71 -1.01 -33.19
CA ASN A 90 -5.55 -0.78 -32.01
C ASN A 90 -4.96 0.21 -30.98
N THR A 91 -4.89 1.49 -31.35
CA THR A 91 -4.37 2.58 -30.48
C THR A 91 -5.08 2.65 -29.13
N ALA A 92 -6.41 2.50 -29.13
CA ALA A 92 -7.23 2.51 -27.90
C ALA A 92 -6.84 1.40 -26.90
N TYR A 93 -6.44 0.23 -27.39
CA TYR A 93 -6.00 -0.89 -26.54
C TYR A 93 -4.65 -0.61 -25.87
N MET A 94 -3.69 -0.09 -26.65
CA MET A 94 -2.37 0.26 -26.12
C MET A 94 -2.50 1.34 -25.04
N GLU A 95 -3.43 2.27 -25.24
CA GLU A 95 -3.64 3.36 -24.31
C GLU A 95 -4.28 2.90 -22.99
N ILE A 96 -5.28 2.00 -23.00
CA ILE A 96 -5.82 1.45 -21.75
C ILE A 96 -4.81 0.59 -21.01
N VAL A 97 -4.08 -0.26 -21.72
CA VAL A 97 -2.96 -1.05 -21.16
C VAL A 97 -1.98 -0.08 -20.50
N TYR A 98 -1.49 0.93 -21.23
CA TYR A 98 -0.58 1.93 -20.70
C TYR A 98 -1.12 2.60 -19.41
N HIS A 99 -2.36 3.08 -19.41
CA HIS A 99 -2.95 3.72 -18.24
C HIS A 99 -3.05 2.80 -17.03
N VAL A 100 -3.53 1.56 -17.20
CA VAL A 100 -3.67 0.60 -16.10
C VAL A 100 -2.30 0.18 -15.57
N PHE A 101 -1.34 -0.11 -16.44
CA PHE A 101 0.00 -0.51 -16.02
C PHE A 101 0.78 0.66 -15.38
N SER A 102 0.65 1.87 -15.90
CA SER A 102 1.19 3.10 -15.30
C SER A 102 0.61 3.33 -13.90
N MET A 103 -0.70 3.18 -13.73
CA MET A 103 -1.38 3.28 -12.44
C MET A 103 -0.75 2.35 -11.40
N PHE A 104 -0.64 1.05 -11.70
CA PHE A 104 -0.04 0.10 -10.75
C PHE A 104 1.45 0.30 -10.54
N ALA A 105 2.19 0.74 -11.56
CA ALA A 105 3.60 1.08 -11.44
C ALA A 105 3.83 2.26 -10.50
N LEU A 106 3.00 3.31 -10.59
CA LEU A 106 3.03 4.46 -9.68
C LEU A 106 2.68 4.06 -8.23
N ILE A 107 1.70 3.17 -8.03
CA ILE A 107 1.38 2.62 -6.70
C ILE A 107 2.60 1.87 -6.13
N SER A 108 3.19 0.98 -6.93
CA SER A 108 4.37 0.21 -6.52
C SER A 108 5.56 1.12 -6.19
N LEU A 109 5.81 2.13 -7.03
CA LEU A 109 6.86 3.13 -6.83
C LEU A 109 6.63 3.90 -5.53
N HIS A 110 5.40 4.33 -5.26
CA HIS A 110 5.08 5.00 -4.01
C HIS A 110 5.32 4.10 -2.79
N CYS A 111 4.88 2.84 -2.84
CA CYS A 111 5.17 1.87 -1.77
C CYS A 111 6.67 1.65 -1.57
N PHE A 112 7.44 1.61 -2.65
CA PHE A 112 8.89 1.48 -2.60
C PHE A 112 9.55 2.70 -1.94
N LEU A 113 9.20 3.92 -2.36
CA LEU A 113 9.70 5.17 -1.79
C LEU A 113 9.29 5.31 -0.31
N TYR A 114 8.07 4.92 0.03
CA TYR A 114 7.65 4.84 1.42
C TYR A 114 8.52 3.85 2.21
N GLY A 115 8.83 2.68 1.64
CA GLY A 115 9.81 1.73 2.20
C GLY A 115 11.20 2.36 2.45
N CYS A 116 11.71 3.16 1.50
CA CYS A 116 12.94 3.93 1.67
C CYS A 116 12.83 4.92 2.83
N ASN A 117 11.71 5.64 2.96
CA ASN A 117 11.48 6.55 4.09
C ASN A 117 11.50 5.81 5.43
N LEU A 118 10.82 4.66 5.53
CA LEU A 118 10.83 3.82 6.74
C LEU A 118 12.24 3.30 7.08
N PHE A 119 13.04 2.98 6.06
CA PHE A 119 14.43 2.56 6.22
C PHE A 119 15.29 3.71 6.76
N MET A 120 15.19 4.90 6.16
CA MET A 120 15.94 6.09 6.59
C MET A 120 15.59 6.49 8.02
N TRP A 121 14.30 6.54 8.38
CA TRP A 121 13.86 6.83 9.75
C TRP A 121 14.37 5.81 10.77
N LYS A 122 14.46 4.53 10.37
CA LYS A 122 15.03 3.50 11.23
C LYS A 122 16.54 3.70 11.43
N SER A 123 17.27 4.05 10.37
CA SER A 123 18.72 4.32 10.42
C SER A 123 19.04 5.55 11.27
N THR A 124 18.22 6.59 11.22
CA THR A 124 18.35 7.80 12.04
C THR A 124 17.73 7.67 13.45
N ARG A 125 17.28 6.47 13.84
CA ARG A 125 16.69 6.16 15.16
C ARG A 125 15.41 6.96 15.50
N ILE A 126 14.68 7.42 14.49
CA ILE A 126 13.40 8.12 14.67
C ILE A 126 12.28 7.11 14.98
N ASN A 127 11.53 7.34 16.05
CA ASN A 127 10.41 6.48 16.45
C ASN A 127 9.12 6.79 15.65
N GLN A 128 9.06 6.29 14.43
CA GLN A 128 7.92 6.47 13.52
C GLN A 128 6.56 6.03 14.10
N ASN A 129 6.53 4.96 14.91
CA ASN A 129 5.29 4.47 15.50
C ASN A 129 4.70 5.49 16.47
N PHE A 130 5.57 6.20 17.19
CA PHE A 130 5.15 7.29 18.06
C PHE A 130 4.68 8.51 17.26
N ILE A 131 5.40 8.91 16.22
CA ILE A 131 5.07 10.08 15.40
C ILE A 131 3.71 9.94 14.71
N PHE A 132 3.45 8.76 14.14
CA PHE A 132 2.21 8.48 13.43
C PHE A 132 1.12 7.87 14.30
N ASP A 133 1.37 7.72 15.61
CA ASP A 133 0.46 7.11 16.58
C ASP A 133 -0.02 5.70 16.15
N PHE A 134 0.89 4.92 15.57
CA PHE A 134 0.65 3.54 15.18
C PHE A 134 0.95 2.57 16.32
N ALA A 135 0.05 1.62 16.55
CA ALA A 135 0.31 0.56 17.51
C ALA A 135 1.53 -0.29 17.05
N PRO A 136 2.48 -0.62 17.94
CA PRO A 136 3.73 -1.30 17.57
C PRO A 136 3.54 -2.64 16.85
N ASN A 137 2.45 -3.35 17.17
CA ASN A 137 2.14 -4.67 16.62
C ASN A 137 1.50 -4.61 15.22
N THR A 138 1.08 -3.42 14.78
CA THR A 138 0.42 -3.20 13.49
C THR A 138 1.22 -2.34 12.55
N ALA A 139 2.35 -1.78 13.01
CA ALA A 139 3.18 -0.91 12.22
C ALA A 139 3.88 -1.68 11.10
N LEU A 140 3.81 -1.12 9.89
CA LEU A 140 4.44 -1.70 8.71
C LEU A 140 5.97 -1.55 8.80
N THR A 141 6.70 -2.65 8.61
CA THR A 141 8.18 -2.60 8.57
C THR A 141 8.65 -2.19 7.17
N HIS A 142 9.79 -1.49 7.06
CA HIS A 142 10.45 -1.21 5.76
C HIS A 142 10.59 -2.45 4.85
N ARG A 143 10.89 -3.64 5.42
CA ARG A 143 10.97 -4.89 4.66
C ARG A 143 9.62 -5.34 4.11
N ASP A 144 8.54 -5.17 4.87
CA ASP A 144 7.19 -5.47 4.43
C ASP A 144 6.75 -4.51 3.32
N ALA A 145 7.12 -3.23 3.42
CA ALA A 145 6.87 -2.24 2.37
C ALA A 145 7.56 -2.62 1.05
N PHE A 146 8.84 -3.03 1.09
CA PHE A 146 9.56 -3.51 -0.09
C PHE A 146 8.98 -4.81 -0.66
N LEU A 147 8.49 -5.71 0.20
CA LEU A 147 7.83 -6.94 -0.25
C LEU A 147 6.51 -6.63 -0.94
N MET A 148 5.71 -5.71 -0.40
CA MET A 148 4.46 -5.27 -1.02
C MET A 148 4.71 -4.59 -2.37
N SER A 149 5.70 -3.70 -2.48
CA SER A 149 6.02 -3.10 -3.79
C SER A 149 6.50 -4.14 -4.80
N ALA A 150 7.42 -5.03 -4.42
CA ALA A 150 7.93 -6.07 -5.31
C ALA A 150 6.85 -7.06 -5.75
N SER A 151 5.95 -7.45 -4.85
CA SER A 151 4.84 -8.36 -5.17
C SER A 151 3.81 -7.71 -6.10
N ILE A 152 3.39 -6.46 -5.84
CA ILE A 152 2.52 -5.70 -6.76
C ILE A 152 3.18 -5.66 -8.14
N MET A 153 4.47 -5.34 -8.21
CA MET A 153 5.15 -5.21 -9.48
C MET A 153 5.30 -6.53 -10.24
N CYS A 154 5.61 -7.60 -9.52
CA CYS A 154 5.65 -8.95 -10.09
C CYS A 154 4.27 -9.37 -10.64
N THR A 155 3.19 -9.15 -9.90
CA THR A 155 1.82 -9.47 -10.36
C THR A 155 1.46 -8.68 -11.61
N VAL A 156 1.82 -7.41 -11.66
CA VAL A 156 1.52 -6.51 -12.78
C VAL A 156 2.27 -6.92 -14.05
N VAL A 157 3.56 -7.23 -13.96
CA VAL A 157 4.32 -7.72 -15.13
C VAL A 157 3.88 -9.12 -15.54
N THR A 158 3.50 -9.97 -14.59
CA THR A 158 2.90 -11.27 -14.91
C THR A 158 1.60 -11.10 -15.69
N ALA A 159 0.74 -10.16 -15.27
CA ALA A 159 -0.49 -9.83 -15.99
C ALA A 159 -0.22 -9.26 -17.40
N LEU A 160 0.83 -8.46 -17.58
CA LEU A 160 1.31 -8.01 -18.91
C LEU A 160 1.69 -9.17 -19.81
N VAL A 161 2.50 -10.11 -19.30
CA VAL A 161 2.95 -11.27 -20.07
C VAL A 161 1.77 -12.17 -20.45
N ILE A 162 0.85 -12.43 -19.52
CA ILE A 162 -0.37 -13.20 -19.79
C ILE A 162 -1.24 -12.49 -20.82
N ASN A 163 -1.46 -11.18 -20.67
CA ASN A 163 -2.23 -10.37 -21.60
C ASN A 163 -1.65 -10.41 -23.03
N LEU A 164 -0.32 -10.30 -23.14
CA LEU A 164 0.41 -10.41 -24.40
C LEU A 164 0.25 -11.80 -25.03
N PHE A 165 0.41 -12.85 -24.24
CA PHE A 165 0.27 -14.23 -24.70
C PHE A 165 -1.15 -14.52 -25.21
N LEU A 166 -2.18 -14.13 -24.45
CA LEU A 166 -3.58 -14.29 -24.82
C LEU A 166 -3.92 -13.54 -26.12
N ARG A 167 -3.34 -12.36 -26.30
CA ARG A 167 -3.53 -11.57 -27.52
C ARG A 167 -2.92 -12.25 -28.73
N ASN A 168 -1.70 -12.78 -28.60
CA ASN A 168 -1.06 -13.54 -29.67
C ASN A 168 -1.83 -14.84 -30.01
N ALA A 169 -2.53 -15.42 -29.04
CA ALA A 169 -3.41 -16.57 -29.25
C ALA A 169 -4.78 -16.22 -29.87
N GLY A 170 -5.09 -14.93 -30.10
CA GLY A 170 -6.37 -14.48 -30.66
C GLY A 170 -7.56 -14.59 -29.69
N ALA A 171 -7.31 -14.70 -28.39
CA ALA A 171 -8.38 -14.86 -27.40
C ALA A 171 -9.18 -13.56 -27.21
N SER A 172 -10.51 -13.63 -27.36
CA SER A 172 -11.43 -12.50 -27.20
C SER A 172 -11.36 -11.85 -25.81
N TYR A 173 -11.04 -12.62 -24.77
CA TYR A 173 -10.94 -12.15 -23.38
C TYR A 173 -9.61 -11.45 -23.04
N ALA A 174 -8.69 -11.26 -23.99
CA ALA A 174 -7.44 -10.52 -23.74
C ALA A 174 -7.69 -9.08 -23.24
N ASN A 175 -8.74 -8.42 -23.73
CA ASN A 175 -9.14 -7.07 -23.32
C ASN A 175 -9.67 -6.98 -21.88
N ALA A 176 -10.07 -8.12 -21.28
CA ALA A 176 -10.61 -8.17 -19.92
C ALA A 176 -9.50 -8.25 -18.85
N VAL A 177 -8.25 -8.59 -19.24
CA VAL A 177 -7.14 -8.79 -18.28
C VAL A 177 -6.83 -7.53 -17.45
N PRO A 178 -6.68 -6.32 -18.04
CA PRO A 178 -6.42 -5.11 -17.25
C PRO A 178 -7.56 -4.78 -16.29
N GLY A 179 -8.82 -5.03 -16.71
CA GLY A 179 -9.99 -4.85 -15.86
C GLY A 179 -10.04 -5.85 -14.71
N GLY A 180 -9.71 -7.12 -14.98
CA GLY A 180 -9.57 -8.16 -13.96
C GLY A 180 -8.51 -7.81 -12.91
N LEU A 181 -7.39 -7.19 -13.31
CA LEU A 181 -6.36 -6.73 -12.38
C LEU A 181 -6.86 -5.61 -11.46
N ILE A 182 -7.65 -4.67 -11.98
CA ILE A 182 -8.31 -3.62 -11.18
C ILE A 182 -9.29 -4.23 -10.19
N VAL A 183 -10.17 -5.13 -10.65
CA VAL A 183 -11.16 -5.77 -9.78
C VAL A 183 -10.49 -6.62 -8.70
N LEU A 184 -9.45 -7.38 -9.06
CA LEU A 184 -8.67 -8.17 -8.12
C LEU A 184 -8.01 -7.29 -7.05
N SER A 185 -7.34 -6.21 -7.46
CA SER A 185 -6.67 -5.30 -6.52
C SER A 185 -7.64 -4.53 -5.62
N ALA A 186 -8.77 -4.05 -6.16
CA ALA A 186 -9.84 -3.44 -5.37
C ALA A 186 -10.46 -4.45 -4.39
N GLY A 187 -10.75 -5.66 -4.87
CA GLY A 187 -11.21 -6.77 -4.04
C GLY A 187 -10.25 -7.08 -2.90
N LEU A 188 -8.94 -7.17 -3.17
CA LEU A 188 -7.91 -7.34 -2.15
C LEU A 188 -7.84 -6.17 -1.17
N LEU A 189 -8.10 -4.92 -1.60
CA LEU A 189 -8.10 -3.78 -0.69
C LEU A 189 -9.28 -3.83 0.29
N PHE A 190 -10.50 -4.08 -0.19
CA PHE A 190 -11.73 -4.09 0.62
C PHE A 190 -12.02 -5.43 1.32
N CYS A 191 -11.31 -6.49 0.96
CA CYS A 191 -11.51 -7.83 1.48
C CYS A 191 -11.38 -7.89 3.02
N PRO A 192 -12.39 -8.38 3.75
CA PRO A 192 -12.35 -8.41 5.21
C PRO A 192 -11.51 -9.56 5.79
N PHE A 193 -11.12 -10.53 4.96
CA PHE A 193 -10.34 -11.69 5.38
C PHE A 193 -8.92 -11.30 5.80
N ASN A 194 -8.30 -12.11 6.66
CA ASN A 194 -6.92 -11.91 7.14
C ASN A 194 -5.85 -12.32 6.11
N VAL A 195 -6.05 -11.90 4.86
CA VAL A 195 -5.14 -12.13 3.73
C VAL A 195 -4.35 -10.83 3.50
N PHE A 196 -3.07 -10.89 3.18
CA PHE A 196 -2.27 -9.73 2.73
C PHE A 196 -2.35 -8.48 3.64
N TYR A 197 -1.62 -8.47 4.76
CA TYR A 197 -1.47 -7.30 5.65
C TYR A 197 -2.79 -6.58 6.03
N ARG A 198 -3.74 -7.33 6.62
CA ARG A 198 -5.07 -6.83 7.01
C ARG A 198 -5.03 -5.49 7.76
N SER A 199 -4.19 -5.39 8.80
CA SER A 199 -4.13 -4.18 9.64
C SER A 199 -3.73 -2.95 8.82
N THR A 200 -2.75 -3.08 7.93
CA THR A 200 -2.28 -2.01 7.05
C THR A 200 -3.38 -1.54 6.10
N ARG A 201 -4.16 -2.47 5.52
CA ARG A 201 -5.29 -2.13 4.63
C ARG A 201 -6.37 -1.32 5.33
N TYR A 202 -6.79 -1.77 6.52
CA TYR A 202 -7.79 -1.04 7.31
C TYR A 202 -7.27 0.29 7.82
N CYS A 203 -5.98 0.37 8.20
CA CYS A 203 -5.34 1.63 8.56
C CYS A 203 -5.37 2.62 7.39
N PHE A 204 -4.98 2.17 6.19
CA PHE A 204 -5.04 2.97 4.97
C PHE A 204 -6.46 3.46 4.66
N MET A 205 -7.45 2.56 4.68
CA MET A 205 -8.86 2.94 4.47
C MET A 205 -9.36 3.95 5.51
N ARG A 206 -8.97 3.79 6.78
CA ARG A 206 -9.30 4.74 7.85
C ARG A 206 -8.71 6.12 7.57
N ILE A 207 -7.45 6.19 7.18
CA ILE A 207 -6.74 7.44 6.86
C ILE A 207 -7.37 8.10 5.64
N MET A 208 -7.60 7.37 4.54
CA MET A 208 -8.25 7.90 3.34
C MET A 208 -9.62 8.50 3.65
N ARG A 209 -10.44 7.80 4.44
CA ARG A 209 -11.73 8.32 4.92
C ARG A 209 -11.55 9.62 5.73
N ASN A 210 -10.60 9.65 6.67
CA ASN A 210 -10.35 10.83 7.48
C ASN A 210 -9.89 12.03 6.62
N ILE A 211 -9.13 11.81 5.55
CA ILE A 211 -8.70 12.86 4.61
C ILE A 211 -9.90 13.41 3.83
N ILE A 212 -10.76 12.53 3.29
CA ILE A 212 -11.95 12.94 2.53
C ILE A 212 -12.91 13.76 3.40
N PHE A 213 -13.06 13.38 4.67
CA PHE A 213 -13.90 14.07 5.64
C PHE A 213 -13.09 14.97 6.58
N SER A 214 -11.94 15.48 6.14
CA SER A 214 -11.05 16.32 6.97
C SER A 214 -11.75 17.48 7.71
N PRO A 215 -12.81 18.13 7.18
CA PRO A 215 -13.48 19.20 7.92
C PRO A 215 -14.23 18.73 9.17
N PHE A 216 -14.55 17.44 9.26
CA PHE A 216 -15.44 16.88 10.30
C PHE A 216 -14.72 16.03 11.35
N TYR A 217 -13.43 15.76 11.17
CA TYR A 217 -12.65 14.89 12.05
C TYR A 217 -11.39 15.57 12.56
N LYS A 218 -10.94 15.14 13.75
CA LYS A 218 -9.63 15.56 14.27
C LYS A 218 -8.53 15.00 13.38
N VAL A 219 -7.79 15.87 12.72
CA VAL A 219 -6.66 15.52 11.86
C VAL A 219 -5.49 15.03 12.72
N LEU A 220 -5.00 13.82 12.45
CA LEU A 220 -3.79 13.27 13.04
C LEU A 220 -2.58 13.53 12.13
N MET A 221 -1.37 13.41 12.67
CA MET A 221 -0.13 13.57 11.90
C MET A 221 -0.05 12.62 10.69
N ALA A 222 -0.56 11.39 10.85
CA ALA A 222 -0.65 10.42 9.77
C ALA A 222 -1.59 10.87 8.63
N ASP A 223 -2.72 11.51 8.96
CA ASP A 223 -3.69 11.99 7.98
C ASP A 223 -3.12 13.18 7.19
N PHE A 224 -2.38 14.06 7.86
CA PHE A 224 -1.68 15.18 7.24
C PHE A 224 -0.55 14.71 6.31
N PHE A 225 0.32 13.81 6.79
CA PHE A 225 1.40 13.25 5.99
C PHE A 225 0.87 12.51 4.77
N MET A 226 -0.17 11.69 4.94
CA MET A 226 -0.76 10.95 3.81
C MET A 226 -1.47 11.87 2.82
N ALA A 227 -2.13 12.94 3.27
CA ALA A 227 -2.71 13.94 2.37
C ALA A 227 -1.64 14.65 1.54
N ASP A 228 -0.49 14.98 2.13
CA ASP A 228 0.66 15.52 1.41
C ASP A 228 1.15 14.55 0.33
N GLN A 229 1.26 13.25 0.67
CA GLN A 229 1.60 12.22 -0.31
C GLN A 229 0.58 12.13 -1.47
N LEU A 230 -0.71 12.28 -1.20
CA LEU A 230 -1.74 12.27 -2.26
C LEU A 230 -1.57 13.41 -3.26
N THR A 231 -1.06 14.58 -2.84
CA THR A 231 -0.80 15.69 -3.77
C THR A 231 0.27 15.35 -4.81
N SER A 232 1.23 14.49 -4.46
CA SER A 232 2.24 13.97 -5.38
C SER A 232 1.73 12.85 -6.30
N GLN A 233 0.54 12.30 -6.04
CA GLN A 233 -0.07 11.18 -6.77
C GLN A 233 -1.18 11.60 -7.75
N ILE A 234 -1.24 12.87 -8.15
CA ILE A 234 -2.22 13.32 -9.15
C ILE A 234 -2.14 12.52 -10.47
N PRO A 235 -0.96 12.18 -11.02
CA PRO A 235 -0.88 11.33 -12.21
C PRO A 235 -1.56 9.97 -12.01
N LEU A 236 -1.41 9.37 -10.83
CA LEU A 236 -2.05 8.11 -10.47
C LEU A 236 -3.58 8.24 -10.49
N LEU A 237 -4.11 9.29 -9.88
CA LEU A 237 -5.56 9.55 -9.84
C LEU A 237 -6.14 9.73 -11.23
N ARG A 238 -5.43 10.42 -12.14
CA ARG A 238 -5.85 10.60 -13.53
C ARG A 238 -5.84 9.29 -14.31
N HIS A 239 -4.85 8.43 -14.11
CA HIS A 239 -4.84 7.11 -14.73
C HIS A 239 -5.98 6.21 -14.21
N MET A 240 -6.28 6.28 -12.91
CA MET A 240 -7.40 5.56 -12.29
C MET A 240 -8.75 6.03 -12.84
N GLU A 241 -8.93 7.35 -12.99
CA GLU A 241 -10.13 7.94 -13.58
C GLU A 241 -10.35 7.49 -15.03
N PHE A 242 -9.30 7.56 -15.86
CA PHE A 242 -9.38 7.11 -17.25
C PHE A 242 -9.76 5.63 -17.33
N ALA A 243 -9.11 4.79 -16.51
CA ALA A 243 -9.42 3.36 -16.46
C ALA A 243 -10.87 3.11 -16.01
N ALA A 244 -11.35 3.82 -14.98
CA ALA A 244 -12.73 3.72 -14.51
C ALA A 244 -13.73 4.15 -15.60
N CYS A 245 -13.48 5.27 -16.28
CA CYS A 245 -14.31 5.71 -17.41
C CYS A 245 -14.33 4.66 -18.53
N TYR A 246 -13.17 4.13 -18.92
CA TYR A 246 -13.07 3.16 -20.01
C TYR A 246 -13.88 1.88 -19.71
N PHE A 247 -13.74 1.31 -18.50
CA PHE A 247 -14.46 0.09 -18.13
C PHE A 247 -15.95 0.32 -17.93
N MET A 248 -16.36 1.47 -17.37
CA MET A 248 -17.78 1.82 -17.28
C MET A 248 -18.37 2.04 -18.67
N ALA A 249 -17.71 2.81 -19.54
CA ALA A 249 -18.18 3.06 -20.90
C ALA A 249 -18.22 1.77 -21.72
N GLY A 250 -17.27 0.85 -21.55
CA GLY A 250 -17.25 -0.45 -22.22
C GLY A 250 -18.40 -1.36 -21.79
N SER A 251 -18.95 -1.16 -20.60
CA SER A 251 -20.14 -1.88 -20.12
C SER A 251 -21.46 -1.32 -20.68
N PHE A 252 -21.49 -0.05 -21.10
CA PHE A 252 -22.75 0.65 -21.47
C PHE A 252 -22.80 1.17 -22.92
N ARG A 253 -21.67 1.31 -23.62
CA ARG A 253 -21.59 1.96 -24.95
C ARG A 253 -20.65 1.22 -25.90
N ALA A 254 -20.94 1.31 -27.21
CA ALA A 254 -20.18 0.66 -28.26
C ALA A 254 -18.76 1.25 -28.49
N ASN A 255 -18.54 2.54 -28.20
CA ASN A 255 -17.24 3.23 -28.37
C ASN A 255 -16.73 3.83 -27.04
N PRO A 256 -16.08 3.03 -26.17
CA PRO A 256 -15.64 3.47 -24.85
C PRO A 256 -14.53 4.52 -24.87
N TYR A 257 -13.61 4.41 -25.83
CA TYR A 257 -12.45 5.29 -25.94
C TYR A 257 -12.81 6.74 -26.26
N GLU A 258 -13.53 6.98 -27.37
CA GLU A 258 -13.92 8.34 -27.77
C GLU A 258 -14.77 9.05 -26.73
N THR A 259 -15.62 8.30 -26.01
CA THR A 259 -16.46 8.84 -24.94
C THR A 259 -15.61 9.40 -23.79
N CYS A 260 -14.54 8.68 -23.42
CA CYS A 260 -13.67 9.06 -22.30
C CYS A 260 -12.60 10.09 -22.68
N THR A 261 -12.33 10.32 -23.96
CA THR A 261 -11.32 11.32 -24.38
C THR A 261 -11.94 12.63 -24.88
N ASN A 262 -13.07 12.54 -25.61
CA ASN A 262 -13.66 13.71 -26.30
C ASN A 262 -14.80 14.38 -25.53
N SER A 263 -15.37 13.72 -24.51
CA SER A 263 -16.49 14.33 -23.78
C SER A 263 -16.03 15.48 -22.88
N GLN A 264 -16.72 16.62 -22.98
CA GLN A 264 -16.45 17.80 -22.15
C GLN A 264 -16.67 17.51 -20.66
N GLN A 265 -17.64 16.65 -20.35
CA GLN A 265 -17.93 16.18 -18.99
C GLN A 265 -16.73 15.46 -18.36
N TYR A 266 -16.05 14.59 -19.12
CA TYR A 266 -14.84 13.92 -18.65
C TYR A 266 -13.71 14.91 -18.36
N LYS A 267 -13.50 15.91 -19.23
CA LYS A 267 -12.48 16.95 -18.99
C LYS A 267 -12.72 17.70 -17.69
N HIS A 268 -13.96 18.08 -17.41
CA HIS A 268 -14.32 18.73 -16.14
C HIS A 268 -14.12 17.82 -14.93
N LEU A 269 -14.48 16.54 -15.04
CA LEU A 269 -14.24 15.55 -13.98
C LEU A 269 -12.74 15.40 -13.69
N ALA A 270 -11.91 15.33 -14.74
CA ALA A 270 -10.47 15.18 -14.60
C ALA A 270 -9.81 16.38 -13.92
N TYR A 271 -10.28 17.60 -14.22
CA TYR A 271 -9.86 18.79 -13.50
C TYR A 271 -10.29 18.75 -12.03
N ALA A 272 -11.53 18.35 -11.74
CA ALA A 272 -12.02 18.23 -10.37
C ALA A 272 -11.21 17.22 -9.55
N ILE A 273 -10.96 16.02 -10.09
CA ILE A 273 -10.18 14.96 -9.42
C ILE A 273 -8.74 15.40 -9.20
N SER A 274 -8.13 16.11 -10.15
CA SER A 274 -6.78 16.66 -9.99
C SER A 274 -6.70 17.73 -8.90
N PHE A 275 -7.80 18.45 -8.64
CA PHE A 275 -7.87 19.48 -7.60
C PHE A 275 -8.17 18.93 -6.21
N LEU A 276 -8.87 17.79 -6.11
CA LEU A 276 -9.29 17.20 -4.82
C LEU A 276 -8.16 17.01 -3.80
N PRO A 277 -6.96 16.48 -4.15
CA PRO A 277 -5.87 16.33 -3.17
C PRO A 277 -5.43 17.66 -2.55
N TYR A 278 -5.36 18.72 -3.36
CA TYR A 278 -5.01 20.06 -2.87
C TYR A 278 -6.09 20.64 -1.97
N TYR A 279 -7.37 20.44 -2.34
CA TYR A 279 -8.50 20.86 -1.52
C TYR A 279 -8.50 20.17 -0.15
N TRP A 280 -8.38 18.84 -0.12
CA TRP A 280 -8.33 18.10 1.15
C TRP A 280 -7.15 18.54 2.02
N ARG A 281 -5.99 18.80 1.41
CA ARG A 281 -4.82 19.29 2.12
C ARG A 281 -5.03 20.68 2.71
N ALA A 282 -5.72 21.57 2.00
CA ALA A 282 -6.08 22.90 2.48
C ALA A 282 -7.09 22.86 3.63
N MET A 283 -8.08 21.95 3.58
CA MET A 283 -9.11 21.81 4.62
C MET A 283 -8.62 21.19 5.94
N GLN A 284 -7.38 20.69 5.97
CA GLN A 284 -6.76 20.16 7.21
C GLN A 284 -6.10 21.23 8.09
N VAL A 285 -6.07 22.49 7.63
CA VAL A 285 -5.53 23.66 8.35
C VAL A 285 -6.65 24.38 9.07
#